data_AF-A0A1S2R4M5-F1
#
_entry.id   AF-A0A1S2R4M5-F1
#
_cell.length_a   1.000
_cell.length_b   1.000
_cell.length_c   1.000
_cell.angle_alpha   90.00
_cell.angle_beta   90.00
_cell.angle_gamma   90.00
#
_symmetry.space_group_name_H-M   'P 1'
#
loop_
_entity.id
_entity.type
_entity.pdbx_description
1 polymer ?
#
loop_
_entity_poly.entity_id
_entity_poly.type
_entity_poly.pdbx_seq_one_letter_code
_entity_poly.pdbx_strand_id
1 'polypeptide(L)'
;MLKIITKWFIQKAWPVIRKLLVKYGQEILEYILSKVKDLIMSWIEGMGKEKQEKAEESYYKAQATSDPEEKKKYEYEAEFYKKEAQSYADKLKEWEIKFEELKKQTEKEIKIKTQKLKAENLFETNSKSAMDSILLKQNNSILMLDDKTNNK
;
A
#
# COMPACT_ATOMS: atom_id res chain seq x y z
N MET A 1 26.69 -1.53 39.49
CA MET A 1 26.01 -0.38 38.86
C MET A 1 25.12 -0.76 37.69
N LEU A 2 25.61 -1.50 36.68
CA LEU A 2 24.81 -1.93 35.51
C LEU A 2 23.45 -2.57 35.85
N LYS A 3 23.38 -3.50 36.81
CA LYS A 3 22.11 -4.15 37.22
C LYS A 3 21.08 -3.20 37.86
N ILE A 4 21.54 -2.10 38.46
CA ILE A 4 20.67 -1.09 39.10
C ILE A 4 20.12 -0.16 38.02
N ILE A 5 20.96 0.24 37.08
CA ILE A 5 20.59 1.08 35.93
C ILE A 5 19.62 0.33 35.01
N THR A 6 19.86 -0.96 34.72
CA THR A 6 18.94 -1.77 33.90
C THR A 6 17.59 -1.96 34.60
N LYS A 7 17.57 -2.27 35.90
CA LYS A 7 16.32 -2.39 36.66
C LYS A 7 15.52 -1.09 36.67
N TRP A 8 16.20 0.05 36.86
CA TRP A 8 15.58 1.37 36.77
C TRP A 8 15.03 1.66 35.36
N PHE A 9 15.81 1.37 34.32
CA PHE A 9 15.38 1.55 32.93
C PHE A 9 14.15 0.70 32.59
N ILE A 10 14.14 -0.58 32.95
CA ILE A 10 13.02 -1.49 32.71
C ILE A 10 11.75 -1.00 33.42
N GLN A 11 11.87 -0.47 34.65
CA GLN A 11 10.72 -0.03 35.43
C GLN A 11 10.21 1.37 35.08
N LYS A 12 11.08 2.30 34.68
CA LYS A 12 10.75 3.72 34.51
C LYS A 12 10.82 4.19 33.06
N ALA A 13 11.90 3.88 32.34
CA ALA A 13 12.10 4.37 30.98
C ALA A 13 11.39 3.52 29.93
N TRP A 14 11.38 2.19 30.09
CA TRP A 14 10.81 1.27 29.12
C TRP A 14 9.31 1.45 28.85
N PRO A 15 8.45 1.67 29.86
CA PRO A 15 7.04 1.95 29.61
C PRO A 15 6.81 3.20 28.76
N VAL A 16 7.68 4.22 28.91
CA VAL A 16 7.63 5.47 28.14
C VAL A 16 8.10 5.21 26.71
N ILE A 17 9.24 4.54 26.53
CA ILE A 17 9.78 4.18 25.22
C ILE A 17 8.80 3.31 24.43
N ARG A 18 8.14 2.34 25.07
CA ARG A 18 7.09 1.53 24.43
C ARG A 18 5.92 2.36 23.94
N LYS A 19 5.45 3.33 24.72
CA LYS A 19 4.38 4.23 24.28
C LYS A 19 4.81 5.06 23.07
N LEU A 20 6.04 5.56 23.07
CA LEU A 20 6.60 6.29 21.93
C LEU A 20 6.74 5.39 20.70
N LEU A 21 7.21 4.14 20.84
CA LEU A 21 7.31 3.18 19.75
C LEU A 21 5.95 2.87 19.11
N VAL A 22 4.89 2.70 19.92
CA VAL A 22 3.54 2.54 19.39
C VAL A 22 3.14 3.79 18.60
N LYS A 23 3.32 4.98 19.19
CA LYS A 23 2.91 6.25 18.59
C LYS A 23 3.63 6.51 17.26
N TYR A 24 4.97 6.48 17.26
CA TYR A 24 5.75 6.69 16.05
C TYR A 24 5.58 5.57 15.03
N GLY A 25 5.42 4.32 15.47
CA GLY A 25 5.11 3.21 14.57
C GLY A 25 3.78 3.41 13.85
N GLN A 26 2.76 3.89 14.57
CA GLN A 26 1.46 4.25 13.99
C GLN A 26 1.58 5.44 13.03
N GLU A 27 2.26 6.52 13.41
CA GLU A 27 2.44 7.71 12.57
C GLU A 27 3.20 7.39 11.26
N ILE A 28 4.28 6.60 11.33
CA ILE A 28 5.05 6.19 10.15
C ILE A 28 4.18 5.34 9.22
N LEU A 29 3.41 4.39 9.76
CA LEU A 29 2.55 3.53 8.96
C LEU A 29 1.35 4.28 8.39
N GLU A 30 0.78 5.23 9.11
CA GLU A 30 -0.26 6.12 8.59
C GLU A 30 0.27 6.98 7.44
N TYR A 31 1.50 7.49 7.55
CA TYR A 31 2.14 8.22 6.47
C TYR A 31 2.39 7.32 5.23
N ILE A 32 2.89 6.10 5.41
CA ILE A 32 3.13 5.19 4.29
C ILE A 32 1.80 4.77 3.64
N LEU A 33 0.81 4.37 4.44
CA LEU A 33 -0.49 3.94 3.95
C LEU A 33 -1.24 5.06 3.24
N SER A 34 -1.15 6.30 3.73
CA SER A 34 -1.74 7.45 3.03
C SER A 34 -1.08 7.69 1.68
N LYS A 35 0.25 7.66 1.59
CA LYS A 35 0.96 7.79 0.31
C LYS A 35 0.61 6.69 -0.69
N VAL A 36 0.51 5.45 -0.23
CA VAL A 36 0.09 4.32 -1.09
C VAL A 36 -1.36 4.48 -1.51
N LYS A 37 -2.25 4.87 -0.59
CA LYS A 37 -3.66 5.16 -0.89
C LYS A 37 -3.77 6.24 -1.97
N ASP A 38 -3.10 7.37 -1.80
CA ASP A 38 -3.16 8.48 -2.75
C ASP A 38 -2.68 8.05 -4.15
N LEU A 39 -1.61 7.26 -4.22
CA LEU A 39 -1.07 6.76 -5.49
C LEU A 39 -2.03 5.81 -6.19
N ILE A 40 -2.62 4.85 -5.47
CA ILE A 40 -3.57 3.90 -6.05
C ILE A 40 -4.87 4.61 -6.44
N MET A 41 -5.41 5.48 -5.58
CA MET A 41 -6.64 6.22 -5.85
C MET A 41 -6.48 7.13 -7.06
N SER A 42 -5.39 7.91 -7.14
CA SER A 42 -5.12 8.76 -8.30
C SER A 42 -4.90 7.95 -9.59
N TRP A 43 -4.27 6.79 -9.52
CA TRP A 43 -4.11 5.91 -10.68
C TRP A 43 -5.46 5.37 -11.19
N ILE A 44 -6.32 4.88 -10.29
CA ILE A 44 -7.66 4.38 -10.63
C ILE A 44 -8.55 5.51 -11.17
N GLU A 45 -8.51 6.69 -10.55
CA GLU A 45 -9.22 7.88 -11.04
C GLU A 45 -8.74 8.28 -12.44
N GLY A 46 -7.43 8.28 -12.68
CA GLY A 46 -6.84 8.58 -13.99
C GLY A 46 -7.33 7.62 -15.07
N MET A 47 -7.31 6.31 -14.78
CA MET A 47 -7.85 5.29 -15.68
C MET A 47 -9.35 5.48 -15.95
N GLY A 48 -10.13 5.79 -14.90
CA GLY A 48 -11.56 6.07 -15.05
C GLY A 48 -11.84 7.27 -15.95
N LYS A 49 -11.10 8.36 -15.77
CA LYS A 49 -11.20 9.57 -16.61
C LYS A 49 -10.80 9.31 -18.06
N GLU A 50 -9.69 8.60 -18.29
CA GLU A 50 -9.27 8.24 -19.66
C GLU A 50 -10.34 7.42 -20.39
N LYS A 51 -10.99 6.48 -19.69
CA LYS A 51 -12.09 5.69 -20.25
C LYS A 51 -13.33 6.54 -20.50
N GLN A 52 -13.62 7.50 -19.63
CA GLN A 52 -14.71 8.44 -19.84
C GLN A 52 -14.45 9.33 -21.06
N GLU A 53 -13.25 9.87 -21.22
CA GLU A 53 -12.85 10.66 -22.40
C GLU A 53 -13.00 9.86 -23.69
N LYS A 54 -12.54 8.59 -23.71
CA LYS A 54 -12.74 7.70 -24.87
C LYS A 54 -14.22 7.43 -25.16
N ALA A 55 -15.05 7.30 -24.12
CA ALA A 55 -16.49 7.13 -24.30
C ALA A 55 -17.11 8.37 -24.95
N GLU A 56 -16.72 9.57 -24.52
CA GLU A 56 -17.19 10.83 -25.07
C GLU A 56 -16.70 11.01 -26.52
N GLU A 57 -15.44 10.72 -26.81
CA GLU A 57 -14.89 10.74 -28.18
C GLU A 57 -15.64 9.80 -29.14
N SER A 58 -15.88 8.54 -28.73
CA SER A 58 -16.64 7.59 -29.54
C SER A 58 -18.09 8.05 -29.73
N TYR A 59 -18.69 8.66 -28.70
CA TYR A 59 -20.03 9.24 -28.81
C TYR A 59 -20.09 10.40 -29.82
N TYR A 60 -19.11 11.31 -29.81
CA TYR A 60 -19.04 12.38 -30.81
C TYR A 60 -18.82 11.84 -32.23
N LYS A 61 -17.99 10.80 -32.40
CA LYS A 61 -17.81 10.13 -33.70
C LYS A 61 -19.11 9.50 -34.20
N ALA A 62 -19.89 8.87 -33.32
CA ALA A 62 -21.20 8.32 -33.67
C ALA A 62 -22.19 9.40 -34.14
N GLN A 63 -22.14 10.59 -33.54
CA GLN A 63 -23.00 11.71 -33.95
C GLN A 63 -22.55 12.36 -35.27
N ALA A 64 -21.24 12.40 -35.53
CA ALA A 64 -20.68 13.05 -36.71
C ALA A 64 -20.76 12.18 -37.97
N THR A 65 -20.80 10.86 -37.84
CA THR A 65 -20.89 9.93 -38.97
C THR A 65 -22.33 9.81 -39.47
N SER A 66 -22.49 9.80 -40.80
CA SER A 66 -23.78 9.59 -41.47
C SER A 66 -24.01 8.14 -41.91
N ASP A 67 -22.98 7.31 -41.87
CA ASP A 67 -23.05 5.88 -42.18
C ASP A 67 -23.69 5.10 -41.01
N PRO A 68 -24.81 4.39 -41.22
CA PRO A 68 -25.47 3.58 -40.19
C PRO A 68 -24.58 2.51 -39.56
N GLU A 69 -23.67 1.87 -40.30
CA GLU A 69 -22.83 0.79 -39.75
C GLU A 69 -21.74 1.35 -38.84
N GLU A 70 -21.02 2.38 -39.29
CA GLU A 70 -20.02 3.06 -38.47
C GLU A 70 -20.64 3.71 -37.23
N LYS A 71 -21.82 4.31 -37.36
CA LYS A 71 -22.54 4.90 -36.23
C LYS A 71 -22.80 3.85 -35.14
N LYS A 72 -23.32 2.68 -35.51
CA LYS A 72 -23.60 1.59 -34.57
C LYS A 72 -22.32 1.08 -33.89
N LYS A 73 -21.21 1.04 -34.63
CA LYS A 73 -19.90 0.66 -34.08
C LYS A 73 -19.44 1.67 -33.02
N TYR A 74 -19.48 2.97 -33.33
CA TYR A 74 -19.07 4.01 -32.39
C TYR A 74 -20.00 4.11 -31.16
N GLU A 75 -21.30 3.88 -31.31
CA GLU A 75 -22.25 3.79 -30.19
C GLU A 75 -21.89 2.62 -29.25
N TYR A 76 -21.54 1.46 -29.81
CA TYR A 76 -21.08 0.32 -29.03
C TYR A 76 -19.77 0.61 -28.28
N GLU A 77 -18.79 1.23 -28.93
CA GLU A 77 -17.54 1.63 -28.29
C GLU A 77 -17.77 2.64 -27.16
N ALA A 78 -18.65 3.62 -27.37
CA ALA A 78 -19.01 4.60 -26.35
C ALA A 78 -19.64 3.93 -25.12
N GLU A 79 -20.60 3.01 -25.32
CA GLU A 79 -21.20 2.25 -24.22
C GLU A 79 -20.18 1.35 -23.49
N PHE A 80 -19.28 0.72 -24.25
CA PHE A 80 -18.23 -0.12 -23.68
C PHE A 80 -17.32 0.68 -22.74
N TYR A 81 -16.77 1.79 -23.23
CA TYR A 81 -15.88 2.63 -22.43
C TYR A 81 -16.59 3.30 -21.25
N LYS A 82 -17.87 3.66 -21.41
CA LYS A 82 -18.70 4.17 -20.31
C LYS A 82 -18.84 3.14 -19.19
N LYS A 83 -19.09 1.87 -19.53
CA LYS A 83 -19.14 0.78 -18.55
C LYS A 83 -17.79 0.54 -17.88
N GLU A 84 -16.69 0.62 -18.62
CA GLU A 84 -15.34 0.53 -18.04
C GLU A 84 -15.08 1.68 -17.04
N ALA A 85 -15.39 2.93 -17.41
CA ALA A 85 -15.25 4.09 -16.52
C ALA A 85 -16.06 3.91 -15.23
N GLN A 86 -17.30 3.42 -15.34
CA GLN A 86 -18.14 3.11 -14.19
C GLN A 86 -17.55 2.00 -13.31
N SER A 87 -16.97 0.96 -13.91
CA SER A 87 -16.26 -0.09 -13.17
C SER A 87 -15.07 0.46 -12.38
N TYR A 88 -14.33 1.43 -12.92
CA TYR A 88 -13.26 2.11 -12.17
C TYR A 88 -13.79 2.93 -11.00
N ALA A 89 -14.95 3.59 -11.14
CA ALA A 89 -15.60 4.30 -10.04
C ALA A 89 -16.03 3.35 -8.90
N ASP A 90 -16.52 2.15 -9.25
CA ASP A 90 -16.85 1.14 -8.24
C ASP A 90 -15.59 0.55 -7.59
N LYS A 91 -14.52 0.33 -8.37
CA LYS A 91 -13.22 -0.09 -7.83
C LYS A 91 -12.65 0.93 -6.85
N LEU A 92 -12.81 2.24 -7.07
CA LEU A 92 -12.37 3.25 -6.10
C LEU A 92 -12.98 3.02 -4.73
N LYS A 93 -14.31 2.83 -4.66
CA LYS A 93 -15.02 2.56 -3.41
C LYS A 93 -14.55 1.27 -2.74
N GLU A 94 -14.34 0.22 -3.54
CA GLU A 94 -13.82 -1.06 -3.03
C GLU A 94 -12.42 -0.89 -2.42
N TRP A 95 -11.54 -0.13 -3.09
CA TRP A 95 -10.19 0.15 -2.60
C TRP A 95 -10.19 1.01 -1.34
N GLU A 96 -11.09 2.00 -1.22
CA GLU A 96 -11.25 2.78 0.01
C GLU A 96 -11.54 1.89 1.22
N ILE A 97 -12.50 0.97 1.07
CA ILE A 97 -12.86 0.01 2.12
C ILE A 97 -11.65 -0.86 2.49
N LYS A 98 -10.95 -1.42 1.48
CA LYS A 98 -9.74 -2.23 1.71
C LYS A 98 -8.64 -1.46 2.42
N PHE A 99 -8.43 -0.18 2.10
CA PHE A 99 -7.44 0.66 2.78
C PHE A 99 -7.81 0.92 4.24
N GLU A 100 -9.07 1.17 4.55
CA GLU A 100 -9.52 1.31 5.93
C GLU A 100 -9.36 0.03 6.74
N GLU A 101 -9.68 -1.12 6.15
CA GLU A 101 -9.47 -2.42 6.78
C GLU A 101 -7.99 -2.68 7.03
N LEU A 102 -7.14 -2.43 6.03
CA LEU A 102 -5.70 -2.57 6.14
C LEU A 102 -5.13 -1.66 7.24
N LYS A 103 -5.59 -0.42 7.34
CA LYS A 103 -5.20 0.52 8.41
C LYS A 103 -5.53 -0.06 9.79
N LYS A 104 -6.77 -0.50 9.99
CA LYS A 104 -7.24 -1.09 11.27
C LYS A 104 -6.43 -2.33 11.65
N GLN A 105 -6.18 -3.23 10.69
CA GLN A 105 -5.38 -4.43 10.91
C GLN A 105 -3.94 -4.09 11.28
N THR A 106 -3.33 -3.15 10.56
CA THR A 106 -1.94 -2.72 10.78
C THR A 106 -1.77 -2.06 12.15
N GLU A 107 -2.69 -1.16 12.55
CA GLU A 107 -2.67 -0.54 13.88
C GLU A 107 -2.76 -1.57 15.00
N LYS A 108 -3.63 -2.58 14.84
CA LYS A 108 -3.77 -3.69 15.78
C LYS A 108 -2.48 -4.49 15.87
N GLU A 109 -1.85 -4.79 14.73
CA GLU A 109 -0.57 -5.52 14.70
C GLU A 109 0.57 -4.75 15.37
N ILE A 110 0.71 -3.45 15.12
CA ILE A 110 1.73 -2.60 15.76
C ILE A 110 1.56 -2.67 17.27
N LYS A 111 0.33 -2.52 17.77
CA LYS A 111 0.04 -2.56 19.20
C LYS A 111 0.43 -3.92 19.79
N ILE A 112 0.05 -5.02 19.14
CA ILE A 112 0.39 -6.39 19.60
C ILE A 112 1.91 -6.62 19.58
N LYS A 113 2.59 -6.29 18.47
CA LYS A 113 4.04 -6.50 18.33
C LYS A 113 4.82 -5.65 19.33
N THR A 114 4.43 -4.40 19.52
CA THR A 114 5.07 -3.49 20.50
C THR A 114 4.82 -3.93 21.94
N GLN A 115 3.64 -4.47 22.24
CA GLN A 115 3.32 -5.08 23.55
C GLN A 115 4.05 -6.40 23.82
N LYS A 116 4.60 -7.06 22.79
CA LYS A 116 5.44 -8.25 22.94
C LYS A 116 6.93 -7.92 23.07
N LEU A 117 7.36 -6.70 22.75
CA LEU A 117 8.76 -6.28 22.92
C LEU A 117 9.14 -6.26 24.40
N LYS A 118 10.13 -7.08 24.76
CA LYS A 118 10.73 -7.13 26.09
C LYS A 118 11.89 -6.14 26.17
N ALA A 119 12.06 -5.48 27.33
CA ALA A 119 13.14 -4.52 27.54
C ALA A 119 14.50 -5.21 27.53
N GLU A 120 14.50 -6.45 28.01
CA GLU A 120 15.65 -7.34 28.14
C GLU A 120 16.31 -7.58 26.77
N ASN A 121 15.52 -7.63 25.69
CA ASN A 121 15.99 -7.81 24.32
C ASN A 121 16.91 -6.68 23.85
N LEU A 122 16.82 -5.47 24.42
CA LEU A 122 17.71 -4.35 24.10
C LEU A 122 19.08 -4.46 24.76
N PHE A 123 19.19 -5.24 25.83
CA PHE A 123 20.42 -5.40 26.61
C PHE A 123 21.14 -6.72 26.29
N GLU A 124 20.42 -7.72 25.75
CA GLU A 124 21.00 -8.97 25.25
C GLU A 124 21.84 -8.78 23.97
N THR A 125 21.64 -7.67 23.25
CA THR A 125 22.33 -7.38 21.99
C THR A 125 23.85 -7.19 22.14
N ASN A 126 24.39 -7.08 23.37
CA ASN A 126 25.82 -6.87 23.62
C ASN A 126 26.61 -8.13 24.04
N SER A 127 26.13 -9.32 23.69
CA SER A 127 26.96 -10.53 23.75
C SER A 127 27.44 -10.93 22.33
N LYS A 128 28.61 -10.40 21.95
CA LYS A 128 29.42 -10.81 20.78
C LYS A 128 28.87 -10.68 19.34
N SER A 129 27.62 -10.29 19.05
CA SER A 129 27.14 -10.18 17.65
C SER A 129 26.56 -8.82 17.18
N ALA A 130 26.58 -7.79 18.03
CA ALA A 130 26.10 -6.44 17.64
C ALA A 130 26.95 -5.74 16.57
N MET A 131 28.20 -6.18 16.35
CA MET A 131 29.05 -5.60 15.30
C MET A 131 29.04 -6.40 13.98
N ASP A 132 28.55 -7.65 14.00
CA ASP A 132 28.65 -8.59 12.86
C ASP A 132 27.31 -8.93 12.17
N SER A 133 26.19 -8.28 12.52
CA SER A 133 24.87 -8.66 11.94
C SER A 133 24.04 -7.53 11.32
N ILE A 134 24.57 -6.30 11.23
CA ILE A 134 24.18 -5.38 10.13
C ILE A 134 25.01 -5.72 8.88
N LEU A 135 25.27 -7.00 8.63
CA LEU A 135 25.41 -7.46 7.27
C LEU A 135 23.99 -7.41 6.71
N LEU A 136 23.69 -6.30 6.02
CA LEU A 136 22.76 -6.32 4.89
C LEU A 136 23.19 -7.49 4.01
N LYS A 137 22.67 -8.70 4.30
CA LYS A 137 22.62 -9.76 3.31
C LYS A 137 21.81 -9.15 2.18
N GLN A 138 22.54 -8.69 1.17
CA GLN A 138 22.05 -8.46 -0.17
C GLN A 138 21.43 -9.78 -0.65
N ASN A 139 20.22 -10.09 -0.18
CA ASN A 139 19.36 -11.05 -0.84
C ASN A 139 18.76 -10.32 -2.02
N ASN A 140 19.58 -10.17 -3.06
CA ASN A 140 19.15 -10.02 -4.44
C ASN A 140 18.38 -11.29 -4.82
N SER A 141 17.12 -11.42 -4.41
CA SER A 141 16.24 -12.52 -4.87
C SER A 141 14.76 -12.38 -4.47
N ILE A 142 14.25 -11.16 -4.24
CA ILE A 142 12.79 -10.96 -4.07
C ILE A 142 12.09 -10.63 -5.40
N LEU A 143 12.84 -10.32 -6.46
CA LEU A 143 12.30 -10.10 -7.81
C LEU A 143 13.05 -10.98 -8.81
N MET A 144 12.86 -12.30 -8.74
CA MET A 144 12.89 -13.08 -9.97
C MET A 144 11.45 -13.09 -10.48
N LEU A 145 11.15 -12.15 -11.38
CA LEU A 145 10.05 -12.33 -12.31
C LEU A 145 10.38 -13.61 -13.08
N ASP A 146 9.55 -14.63 -12.93
CA ASP A 146 9.55 -15.79 -13.82
C ASP A 146 9.23 -15.27 -15.23
N ASP A 147 10.27 -14.88 -15.97
CA ASP A 147 10.22 -14.75 -17.42
C ASP A 147 10.14 -16.15 -18.01
N LYS A 148 8.95 -16.74 -17.91
CA LYS A 148 8.49 -17.75 -18.85
C LYS A 148 7.61 -17.09 -19.89
N THR A 149 8.23 -16.26 -20.72
CA THR A 149 7.81 -16.06 -22.10
C THR A 149 8.92 -16.54 -23.05
N ASN A 150 8.64 -17.69 -23.66
CA ASN A 150 9.04 -18.17 -24.99
C ASN A 150 10.45 -17.87 -25.53
N ASN A 151 11.19 -18.92 -25.92
CA ASN A 151 11.25 -19.28 -27.35
C ASN A 151 12.14 -20.50 -27.65
N LYS A 152 11.67 -21.26 -28.66
CA LYS A 152 12.30 -22.31 -29.50
C LYS A 152 12.24 -23.75 -29.04
#